data_AF-A0A524NHN6-F1
#
_entry.id   AF-A0A524NHN6-F1
#
_cell.length_a   1.000
_cell.length_b   1.000
_cell.length_c   1.000
_cell.angle_alpha   90.00
_cell.angle_beta   90.00
_cell.angle_gamma   90.00
#
_symmetry.space_group_name_H-M   'P 1'
#
loop_
_entity.id
_entity.type
_entity.pdbx_description
1 polymer ?
#
loop_
_entity_poly.entity_id
_entity_poly.type
_entity_poly.pdbx_seq_one_letter_code
_entity_poly.pdbx_strand_id
1 'polypeptide(L)'
;MLSTIFFGIASWNVGTFNAPTINWESTQQTSFYVNLGSNQYVQDVYFWVKSGNATVQVYSGVPGNWSLLGQFVLQPRGTDYSVYQSLGLGVDTQFLEFNVTATIYDSQPMFANWGITNPSDRAPSPYIQVSEIGLESQTNQQIPIVGIIGENTTDATLVKLVDEQNSLEIPPTYMSKMYFDEVYFARAAENYVNHQIPNERTHPPLGKLIEAMGIAIFGETPFGWRIMGVVFATLMIPLMYLLGKKLFGT
;
A
#
# COMPACT_ATOMS: atom_id res chain seq x y z
N MET A 1 -17.85 30.72 -9.94
CA MET A 1 -17.96 29.87 -11.16
C MET A 1 -16.64 29.17 -11.46
N LEU A 2 -15.53 29.88 -11.69
CA LEU A 2 -14.24 29.25 -12.02
C LEU A 2 -13.75 28.26 -10.95
N SER A 3 -13.79 28.61 -9.67
CA SER A 3 -13.39 27.70 -8.58
C SER A 3 -14.26 26.44 -8.51
N THR A 4 -15.57 26.57 -8.75
CA THR A 4 -16.49 25.43 -8.77
C THR A 4 -16.20 24.49 -9.92
N ILE A 5 -15.92 25.03 -11.11
CA ILE A 5 -15.55 24.25 -12.28
C ILE A 5 -14.20 23.56 -12.04
N PHE A 6 -13.21 24.29 -11.54
CA PHE A 6 -11.90 23.72 -11.21
C PHE A 6 -12.04 22.61 -10.19
N PHE A 7 -12.75 22.83 -9.08
CA PHE A 7 -12.97 21.79 -8.08
C PHE A 7 -13.66 20.57 -8.68
N GLY A 8 -14.71 20.76 -9.49
CA GLY A 8 -15.42 19.64 -10.13
C GLY A 8 -14.51 18.80 -11.04
N ILE A 9 -13.65 19.45 -11.83
CA ILE A 9 -12.71 18.75 -12.72
C ILE A 9 -11.56 18.13 -11.91
N ALA A 10 -10.98 18.86 -10.98
CA ALA A 10 -9.81 18.43 -10.22
C ALA A 10 -10.15 17.36 -9.18
N SER A 11 -11.39 17.31 -8.69
CA SER A 11 -11.88 16.22 -7.82
C SER A 11 -12.25 14.95 -8.60
N TRP A 12 -12.40 15.06 -9.92
CA TRP A 12 -12.61 13.92 -10.81
C TRP A 12 -11.27 13.21 -11.05
N ASN A 13 -11.19 11.92 -10.72
CA ASN A 13 -9.96 11.10 -10.83
C ASN A 13 -8.78 11.53 -9.94
N VAL A 14 -9.04 12.02 -8.74
CA VAL A 14 -7.99 12.30 -7.74
C VAL A 14 -7.25 11.04 -7.32
N GLY A 15 -7.96 9.94 -7.12
CA GLY A 15 -7.43 8.68 -6.67
C GLY A 15 -8.56 7.73 -6.32
N THR A 16 -8.25 6.45 -6.17
CA THR A 16 -9.24 5.48 -5.69
C THR A 16 -9.63 5.76 -4.24
N PHE A 17 -10.91 5.52 -3.93
CA PHE A 17 -11.45 5.49 -2.56
C PHE A 17 -11.29 4.11 -1.91
N ASN A 18 -11.02 3.09 -2.71
CA ASN A 18 -10.87 1.72 -2.24
C ASN A 18 -9.41 1.32 -2.42
N ALA A 19 -8.75 0.96 -1.33
CA ALA A 19 -7.42 0.39 -1.29
C ALA A 19 -7.37 -0.60 -0.11
N PRO A 20 -6.50 -1.61 -0.15
CA PRO A 20 -6.34 -2.53 0.97
C PRO A 20 -5.75 -1.78 2.18
N THR A 21 -6.40 -1.90 3.32
CA THR A 21 -6.05 -1.21 4.57
C THR A 21 -5.88 -2.16 5.76
N ILE A 22 -6.47 -3.36 5.67
CA ILE A 22 -6.31 -4.40 6.68
C ILE A 22 -4.98 -5.10 6.42
N ASN A 23 -4.25 -5.42 7.49
CA ASN A 23 -2.93 -6.02 7.36
C ASN A 23 -2.83 -7.37 8.07
N TRP A 24 -2.27 -8.34 7.36
CA TRP A 24 -1.71 -9.55 7.93
C TRP A 24 -0.28 -9.28 8.42
N GLU A 25 0.06 -9.84 9.58
CA GLU A 25 1.37 -9.70 10.21
C GLU A 25 1.96 -11.06 10.53
N SER A 26 3.26 -11.24 10.28
CA SER A 26 3.98 -12.44 10.70
C SER A 26 5.40 -12.15 11.15
N THR A 27 5.86 -12.94 12.12
CA THR A 27 7.23 -12.92 12.66
C THR A 27 7.96 -14.25 12.44
N GLN A 28 7.30 -15.23 11.82
CA GLN A 28 7.82 -16.58 11.65
C GLN A 28 7.65 -17.04 10.20
N GLN A 29 8.27 -18.16 9.86
CA GLN A 29 8.02 -18.81 8.58
C GLN A 29 6.57 -19.29 8.53
N THR A 30 5.83 -18.86 7.51
CA THR A 30 4.41 -19.15 7.31
C THR A 30 4.19 -19.63 5.88
N SER A 31 3.68 -20.84 5.73
CA SER A 31 3.28 -21.46 4.46
C SER A 31 1.77 -21.53 4.38
N PHE A 32 1.24 -21.11 3.25
CA PHE A 32 -0.16 -21.18 2.91
C PHE A 32 -0.34 -21.30 1.41
N TYR A 33 -1.48 -21.83 0.98
CA TYR A 33 -1.85 -21.82 -0.43
C TYR A 33 -3.17 -21.13 -0.66
N VAL A 34 -3.32 -20.60 -1.87
CA VAL A 34 -4.56 -20.02 -2.38
C VAL A 34 -5.20 -20.94 -3.40
N ASN A 35 -6.53 -20.94 -3.43
CA ASN A 35 -7.34 -21.69 -4.40
C ASN A 35 -8.04 -20.70 -5.33
N LEU A 36 -7.87 -20.88 -6.64
CA LEU A 36 -8.50 -20.04 -7.68
C LEU A 36 -9.87 -20.58 -8.11
N GLY A 37 -10.29 -21.72 -7.57
CA GLY A 37 -11.57 -22.38 -7.88
C GLY A 37 -11.56 -23.19 -9.17
N SER A 38 -10.76 -22.79 -10.15
CA SER A 38 -10.50 -23.53 -11.40
C SER A 38 -9.07 -23.30 -11.88
N ASN A 39 -8.63 -24.05 -12.88
CA ASN A 39 -7.35 -23.80 -13.53
C ASN A 39 -7.39 -22.43 -14.23
N GLN A 40 -6.44 -21.55 -13.93
CA GLN A 40 -6.32 -20.21 -14.48
C GLN A 40 -4.86 -19.95 -14.88
N TYR A 41 -4.64 -19.17 -15.95
CA TYR A 41 -3.30 -18.72 -16.32
C TYR A 41 -2.90 -17.52 -15.47
N VAL A 42 -1.98 -17.73 -14.54
CA VAL A 42 -1.42 -16.69 -13.66
C VAL A 42 -0.15 -16.14 -14.28
N GLN A 43 -0.21 -14.89 -14.71
CA GLN A 43 0.89 -14.16 -15.34
C GLN A 43 1.82 -13.58 -14.26
N ASP A 44 1.27 -12.84 -13.30
CA ASP A 44 2.02 -12.20 -12.22
C ASP A 44 1.29 -12.37 -10.87
N VAL A 45 2.07 -12.43 -9.78
CA VAL A 45 1.58 -12.29 -8.41
C VAL A 45 2.07 -10.98 -7.81
N TYR A 46 1.20 -10.33 -7.04
CA TYR A 46 1.43 -9.07 -6.36
C TYR A 46 1.30 -9.22 -4.85
N PHE A 47 2.17 -8.57 -4.09
CA PHE A 47 2.09 -8.42 -2.63
C PHE A 47 2.15 -6.95 -2.27
N TRP A 48 1.14 -6.45 -1.57
CA TRP A 48 1.16 -5.08 -1.03
C TRP A 48 1.83 -5.08 0.35
N VAL A 49 3.12 -4.74 0.38
CA VAL A 49 3.93 -4.72 1.59
C VAL A 49 3.78 -3.38 2.28
N LYS A 50 3.27 -3.40 3.52
CA LYS A 50 3.09 -2.21 4.36
C LYS A 50 4.35 -1.87 5.14
N SER A 51 4.96 -2.87 5.77
CA SER A 51 6.14 -2.73 6.62
C SER A 51 6.83 -4.08 6.78
N GLY A 52 8.10 -4.10 7.18
CA GLY A 52 8.81 -5.34 7.45
C GLY A 52 9.41 -6.01 6.22
N ASN A 53 10.31 -6.98 6.45
CA ASN A 53 11.04 -7.68 5.41
C ASN A 53 10.68 -9.18 5.43
N ALA A 54 10.56 -9.79 4.25
CA ALA A 54 10.40 -11.23 4.11
C ALA A 54 11.01 -11.75 2.81
N THR A 55 11.27 -13.05 2.76
CA THR A 55 11.50 -13.77 1.50
C THR A 55 10.29 -14.63 1.22
N VAL A 56 9.80 -14.63 -0.01
CA VAL A 56 8.65 -15.42 -0.44
C VAL A 56 9.11 -16.39 -1.51
N GLN A 57 8.86 -17.67 -1.28
CA GLN A 57 8.99 -18.70 -2.30
C GLN A 57 7.59 -19.03 -2.80
N VAL A 58 7.43 -19.14 -4.12
CA VAL A 58 6.14 -19.38 -4.77
C VAL A 58 6.18 -20.72 -5.48
N TYR A 59 5.14 -21.52 -5.28
CA TYR A 59 5.02 -22.85 -5.85
C TYR A 59 3.66 -22.99 -6.55
N SER A 60 3.60 -23.88 -7.54
CA SER A 60 2.35 -24.34 -8.14
C SER A 60 2.22 -25.86 -8.05
N GLY A 61 1.01 -26.37 -8.14
CA GLY A 61 0.75 -27.80 -8.08
C GLY A 61 -0.59 -28.10 -7.43
N VAL A 62 -0.60 -29.16 -6.63
CA VAL A 62 -1.76 -29.53 -5.82
C VAL A 62 -1.36 -29.54 -4.34
N PRO A 63 -2.30 -29.31 -3.40
CA PRO A 63 -1.99 -29.37 -1.98
C PRO A 63 -1.22 -30.63 -1.59
N GLY A 64 -0.03 -30.45 -1.00
CA GLY A 64 0.90 -31.52 -0.63
C GLY A 64 1.87 -32.00 -1.72
N ASN A 65 1.76 -31.51 -2.96
CA ASN A 65 2.71 -31.80 -4.04
C ASN A 65 2.97 -30.53 -4.88
N TRP A 66 4.08 -29.87 -4.55
CA TRP A 66 4.40 -28.52 -5.00
C TRP A 66 5.66 -28.49 -5.88
N SER A 67 5.62 -27.69 -6.95
CA SER A 67 6.78 -27.38 -7.79
C SER A 67 7.15 -25.91 -7.63
N LEU A 68 8.40 -25.63 -7.26
CA LEU A 68 8.91 -24.27 -7.09
C LEU A 68 8.88 -23.52 -8.42
N LEU A 69 8.24 -22.35 -8.44
CA LEU A 69 8.23 -21.43 -9.57
C LEU A 69 9.34 -20.39 -9.46
N GLY A 70 9.57 -19.88 -8.26
CA GLY A 70 10.56 -18.84 -8.03
C GLY A 70 10.53 -18.30 -6.61
N GLN A 71 11.34 -17.27 -6.38
CA GLN A 71 11.39 -16.55 -5.12
C GLN A 71 11.60 -15.07 -5.36
N PHE A 72 11.11 -14.25 -4.44
CA PHE A 72 11.32 -12.81 -4.43
C PHE A 72 11.34 -12.28 -3.00
N VAL A 73 11.82 -11.06 -2.83
CA VAL A 73 12.03 -10.46 -1.52
C VAL A 73 10.98 -9.39 -1.30
N LEU A 74 10.22 -9.50 -0.21
CA LEU A 74 9.36 -8.44 0.28
C LEU A 74 10.16 -7.48 1.14
N GLN A 75 10.14 -6.22 0.75
CA GLN A 75 10.75 -5.10 1.42
C GLN A 75 9.82 -3.91 1.29
N PRO A 76 9.65 -3.11 2.35
CA PRO A 76 8.97 -1.84 2.23
C PRO A 76 9.96 -0.86 1.60
N ARG A 77 9.43 0.18 0.96
CA ARG A 77 10.17 1.42 0.82
C ARG A 77 9.76 2.22 2.04
N GLY A 78 10.70 2.58 2.92
CA GLY A 78 10.39 3.25 4.20
C GLY A 78 9.68 4.61 4.07
N THR A 79 9.39 5.01 2.84
CA THR A 79 8.61 6.15 2.38
C THR A 79 7.24 5.71 1.88
N ASP A 80 7.07 4.60 1.19
CA ASP A 80 5.80 4.32 0.54
C ASP A 80 4.72 3.88 1.55
N TYR A 81 3.46 4.20 1.25
CA TYR A 81 2.32 3.81 2.08
C TYR A 81 2.10 2.30 2.05
N SER A 82 2.15 1.68 0.87
CA SER A 82 2.30 0.23 0.65
C SER A 82 3.02 0.02 -0.68
N VAL A 83 4.06 -0.81 -0.68
CA VAL A 83 4.81 -1.14 -1.90
C VAL A 83 4.25 -2.41 -2.49
N TYR A 84 3.78 -2.35 -3.74
CA TYR A 84 3.50 -3.57 -4.47
C TYR A 84 4.82 -4.20 -4.94
N GLN A 85 5.01 -5.46 -4.61
CA GLN A 85 6.10 -6.30 -5.08
C GLN A 85 5.52 -7.37 -5.98
N SER A 86 6.17 -7.63 -7.12
CA SER A 86 5.63 -8.57 -8.11
C SER A 86 6.66 -9.59 -8.55
N LEU A 87 6.17 -10.78 -8.89
CA LEU A 87 6.93 -11.86 -9.49
C LEU A 87 6.14 -12.43 -10.68
N GLY A 88 6.78 -12.47 -11.85
CA GLY A 88 6.24 -13.15 -13.02
C GLY A 88 6.31 -14.65 -12.85
N LEU A 89 5.15 -15.30 -12.98
CA LEU A 89 4.99 -16.75 -12.84
C LEU A 89 4.78 -17.43 -14.20
N GLY A 90 3.84 -16.92 -15.01
CA GLY A 90 3.52 -17.46 -16.33
C GLY A 90 3.07 -18.93 -16.32
N VAL A 91 2.19 -19.31 -15.39
CA VAL A 91 1.80 -20.71 -15.14
C VAL A 91 0.29 -20.92 -15.19
N ASP A 92 -0.15 -22.04 -15.76
CA ASP A 92 -1.52 -22.54 -15.62
C ASP A 92 -1.65 -23.35 -14.32
N THR A 93 -2.41 -22.84 -13.36
CA THR A 93 -2.64 -23.55 -12.09
C THR A 93 -4.00 -23.21 -11.49
N GLN A 94 -4.49 -24.11 -10.63
CA GLN A 94 -5.61 -23.82 -9.71
C GLN A 94 -5.12 -23.41 -8.32
N PHE A 95 -3.92 -23.85 -7.93
CA PHE A 95 -3.37 -23.62 -6.60
C PHE A 95 -1.98 -22.99 -6.67
N LEU A 96 -1.74 -22.02 -5.81
CA LEU A 96 -0.42 -21.45 -5.57
C LEU A 96 -0.10 -21.52 -4.09
N GLU A 97 1.05 -22.07 -3.74
CA GLU A 97 1.60 -22.03 -2.38
C GLU A 97 2.60 -20.89 -2.26
N PHE A 98 2.57 -20.24 -1.11
CA PHE A 98 3.45 -19.17 -0.70
C PHE A 98 4.11 -19.56 0.62
N ASN A 99 5.42 -19.72 0.58
CA ASN A 99 6.24 -19.87 1.77
C ASN A 99 6.87 -18.52 2.11
N VAL A 100 6.27 -17.82 3.08
CA VAL A 100 6.71 -16.50 3.53
C VAL A 100 7.61 -16.65 4.74
N THR A 101 8.88 -16.28 4.61
CA THR A 101 9.84 -16.26 5.71
C THR A 101 10.17 -14.82 6.10
N ALA A 102 9.64 -14.36 7.23
CA ALA A 102 9.97 -13.04 7.77
C ALA A 102 11.48 -12.95 8.07
N THR A 103 12.11 -11.85 7.68
CA THR A 103 13.53 -11.58 7.93
C THR A 103 13.68 -10.37 8.84
N ILE A 104 14.89 -10.21 9.40
CA ILE A 104 15.16 -9.14 10.37
C ILE A 104 14.80 -7.80 9.74
N TYR A 105 13.90 -7.09 10.42
CA TYR A 105 13.48 -5.75 10.10
C TYR A 105 13.77 -4.86 11.29
N ASP A 106 14.43 -3.73 11.03
CA ASP A 106 14.63 -2.68 12.00
C ASP A 106 13.70 -1.52 11.64
N SER A 107 12.68 -1.31 12.47
CA SER A 107 11.75 -0.18 12.34
C SER A 107 12.33 1.11 12.90
N GLN A 108 13.42 1.06 13.67
CA GLN A 108 13.98 2.24 14.30
C GLN A 108 14.53 3.18 13.22
N PRO A 109 14.22 4.48 13.30
CA PRO A 109 14.77 5.44 12.35
C PRO A 109 16.30 5.47 12.46
N MET A 110 16.99 5.79 11.36
CA MET A 110 18.47 5.93 11.30
C MET A 110 19.07 6.92 12.33
N PHE A 111 18.22 7.63 13.09
CA PHE A 111 18.57 8.57 14.14
C PHE A 111 18.28 8.06 15.56
N ALA A 112 18.11 6.74 15.78
CA ALA A 112 17.95 6.14 17.11
C ALA A 112 19.04 6.60 18.11
N ASN A 113 20.24 6.92 17.61
CA ASN A 113 21.34 7.52 18.38
C ASN A 113 21.02 8.88 19.03
N TRP A 114 19.91 9.53 18.67
CA TRP A 114 19.46 10.80 19.25
C TRP A 114 18.45 10.60 20.39
N GLY A 115 18.18 9.36 20.78
CA GLY A 115 17.30 9.02 21.91
C GLY A 115 15.81 9.25 21.64
N ILE A 116 15.42 9.49 20.39
CA ILE A 116 14.03 9.68 19.96
C ILE A 116 13.56 8.38 19.33
N THR A 117 12.57 7.75 19.94
CA THR A 117 11.92 6.52 19.45
C THR A 117 10.48 6.79 19.06
N ASN A 118 10.02 6.14 18.00
CA ASN A 118 8.60 6.07 17.69
C ASN A 118 7.87 5.14 18.66
N PRO A 119 6.59 5.40 18.96
CA PRO A 119 5.75 4.44 19.69
C PRO A 119 5.66 3.08 18.99
N SER A 120 5.83 3.06 17.65
CA SER A 120 5.83 1.85 16.82
C SER A 120 7.20 1.21 16.65
N ASP A 121 8.27 1.77 17.24
CA ASP A 121 9.61 1.19 17.12
C ASP A 121 9.67 -0.16 17.82
N ARG A 122 10.15 -1.15 17.08
CA ARG A 122 10.45 -2.51 17.53
C ARG A 122 11.96 -2.70 17.46
N ALA A 123 12.48 -3.50 18.39
CA ALA A 123 13.86 -3.97 18.27
C ALA A 123 14.02 -4.80 16.99
N PRO A 124 15.21 -4.81 16.37
CA PRO A 124 15.48 -5.61 15.17
C PRO A 124 15.04 -7.06 15.37
N SER A 125 14.01 -7.46 14.64
CA SER A 125 13.39 -8.78 14.77
C SER A 125 12.74 -9.20 13.45
N PRO A 126 12.54 -10.50 13.19
CA PRO A 126 11.79 -10.97 12.03
C PRO A 126 10.37 -10.43 12.05
N TYR A 127 10.00 -9.66 11.02
CA TYR A 127 8.69 -9.05 10.93
C TYR A 127 8.32 -8.70 9.50
N ILE A 128 7.09 -9.02 9.10
CA ILE A 128 6.47 -8.60 7.84
C ILE A 128 5.01 -8.22 8.08
N GLN A 129 4.55 -7.20 7.37
CA GLN A 129 3.19 -6.74 7.33
C GLN A 129 2.76 -6.58 5.87
N VAL A 130 1.75 -7.34 5.46
CA VAL A 130 1.23 -7.35 4.09
C VAL A 130 -0.25 -7.00 4.15
N SER A 131 -0.68 -6.06 3.32
CA SER A 131 -2.08 -5.64 3.26
C SER A 131 -2.91 -6.62 2.45
N GLU A 132 -2.41 -7.08 1.30
CA GLU A 132 -3.18 -7.94 0.40
C GLU A 132 -2.25 -8.66 -0.59
N ILE A 133 -2.69 -9.80 -1.13
CA ILE A 133 -2.07 -10.48 -2.29
C ILE A 133 -2.99 -10.39 -3.51
N GLY A 134 -2.43 -10.21 -4.69
CA GLY A 134 -3.20 -10.12 -5.93
C GLY A 134 -2.62 -11.02 -7.01
N LEU A 135 -3.46 -11.48 -7.91
CA LEU A 135 -3.06 -12.31 -9.05
C LEU A 135 -3.53 -11.67 -10.34
N GLU A 136 -2.67 -11.68 -11.35
CA GLU A 136 -2.93 -11.10 -12.67
C GLU A 136 -2.95 -12.19 -13.73
N SER A 137 -3.90 -12.09 -14.66
CA SER A 137 -3.97 -12.92 -15.86
C SER A 137 -3.16 -12.32 -17.02
N GLN A 138 -2.96 -13.10 -18.08
CA GLN A 138 -2.29 -12.63 -19.30
C GLN A 138 -2.97 -11.40 -19.96
N THR A 139 -4.22 -11.10 -19.60
CA THR A 139 -4.99 -9.97 -20.14
C THR A 139 -4.98 -8.73 -19.24
N ASN A 140 -4.09 -8.67 -18.24
CA ASN A 140 -4.02 -7.60 -17.24
C ASN A 140 -5.32 -7.46 -16.44
N GLN A 141 -5.95 -8.58 -16.13
CA GLN A 141 -7.15 -8.64 -15.30
C GLN A 141 -6.85 -9.40 -14.02
N GLN A 142 -7.40 -8.92 -12.90
CA GLN A 142 -7.33 -9.60 -11.62
C GLN A 142 -7.99 -10.98 -11.68
N ILE A 143 -7.30 -11.98 -11.15
CA ILE A 143 -7.83 -13.32 -10.92
C ILE A 143 -8.34 -13.39 -9.48
N PRO A 144 -9.64 -13.66 -9.24
CA PRO A 144 -10.18 -13.72 -7.90
C PRO A 144 -9.64 -14.94 -7.14
N ILE A 145 -9.22 -14.72 -5.90
CA ILE A 145 -8.84 -15.79 -4.98
C ILE A 145 -10.11 -16.28 -4.26
N VAL A 146 -10.44 -17.55 -4.41
CA VAL A 146 -11.66 -18.16 -3.86
C VAL A 146 -11.47 -18.60 -2.40
N GLY A 147 -10.23 -18.91 -2.02
CA GLY A 147 -9.92 -19.26 -0.63
C GLY A 147 -8.43 -19.31 -0.36
N ILE A 148 -8.09 -19.26 0.93
CA ILE A 148 -6.73 -19.34 1.45
C ILE A 148 -6.69 -20.36 2.59
N ILE A 149 -5.65 -21.20 2.62
CA ILE A 149 -5.51 -22.29 3.60
C ILE A 149 -4.04 -22.34 4.07
N GLY A 150 -3.83 -22.31 5.38
CA GLY A 150 -2.51 -22.49 5.98
C GLY A 150 -2.04 -23.94 5.92
N GLU A 151 -0.77 -24.18 5.54
CA GLU A 151 -0.17 -25.52 5.53
C GLU A 151 0.59 -25.83 6.83
N ASN A 152 1.43 -24.90 7.29
CA ASN A 152 2.23 -25.06 8.51
C ASN A 152 1.80 -24.08 9.62
N THR A 153 0.69 -23.37 9.43
CA THR A 153 0.21 -22.33 10.34
C THR A 153 -1.24 -22.58 10.75
N THR A 154 -1.57 -22.15 11.97
CA THR A 154 -2.95 -22.07 12.49
C THR A 154 -3.40 -20.63 12.64
N ASP A 155 -2.69 -19.69 12.02
CA ASP A 155 -2.99 -18.27 12.06
C ASP A 155 -4.35 -17.98 11.44
N ALA A 156 -5.33 -17.69 12.31
CA ALA A 156 -6.69 -17.33 11.91
C ALA A 156 -6.75 -15.99 11.16
N THR A 157 -5.70 -15.17 11.21
CA THR A 157 -5.63 -13.88 10.53
C THR A 157 -5.12 -13.95 9.10
N LEU A 158 -4.76 -15.15 8.61
CA LEU A 158 -4.30 -15.37 7.24
C LEU A 158 -5.32 -14.90 6.17
N VAL A 159 -6.62 -14.94 6.51
CA VAL A 159 -7.70 -14.45 5.64
C VAL A 159 -7.54 -12.97 5.26
N LYS A 160 -6.84 -12.18 6.08
CA LYS A 160 -6.54 -10.76 5.82
C LYS A 160 -5.65 -10.50 4.61
N LEU A 161 -5.09 -11.55 4.00
CA LEU A 161 -4.34 -11.42 2.75
C LEU A 161 -5.24 -11.41 1.52
N VAL A 162 -6.49 -11.85 1.67
CA VAL A 162 -7.43 -12.11 0.56
C VAL A 162 -8.83 -11.53 0.83
N ASP A 163 -9.03 -10.72 1.88
CA ASP A 163 -10.34 -10.24 2.30
C ASP A 163 -10.77 -8.95 1.58
N GLU A 164 -9.83 -8.15 1.07
CA GLU A 164 -10.10 -6.90 0.36
C GLU A 164 -9.78 -7.01 -1.14
N GLN A 165 -9.88 -8.20 -1.76
CA GLN A 165 -9.63 -8.43 -3.20
C GLN A 165 -10.35 -7.42 -4.12
N ASN A 166 -11.57 -6.99 -3.78
CA ASN A 166 -12.34 -6.03 -4.59
C ASN A 166 -11.78 -4.59 -4.55
N SER A 167 -10.86 -4.30 -3.61
CA SER A 167 -10.18 -3.01 -3.48
C SER A 167 -8.90 -2.91 -4.31
N LEU A 168 -8.43 -4.03 -4.86
CA LEU A 168 -7.22 -4.08 -5.66
C LEU A 168 -7.46 -3.49 -7.06
N GLU A 169 -6.46 -2.76 -7.54
CA GLU A 169 -6.35 -2.36 -8.93
C GLU A 169 -5.12 -3.05 -9.52
N ILE A 170 -5.35 -4.03 -10.39
CA ILE A 170 -4.30 -4.82 -11.03
C ILE A 170 -4.39 -4.63 -12.55
N PRO A 171 -3.31 -4.17 -13.20
CA PRO A 171 -2.04 -3.74 -12.61
C PRO A 171 -2.17 -2.36 -11.92
N PRO A 172 -1.34 -2.05 -10.91
CA PRO A 172 -1.42 -0.76 -10.20
C PRO A 172 -1.13 0.44 -11.12
N THR A 173 -2.09 1.36 -11.20
CA THR A 173 -1.97 2.62 -11.95
C THR A 173 -1.72 3.81 -11.00
N TYR A 174 -1.57 5.02 -11.54
CA TYR A 174 -1.44 6.24 -10.73
C TYR A 174 -2.65 6.50 -9.82
N MET A 175 -3.80 5.85 -10.08
CA MET A 175 -5.02 5.97 -9.28
C MET A 175 -4.92 5.23 -7.94
N SER A 176 -4.23 4.08 -7.92
CA SER A 176 -4.05 3.22 -6.73
C SER A 176 -2.67 3.35 -6.08
N LYS A 177 -1.62 3.62 -6.86
CA LYS A 177 -0.25 3.72 -6.35
C LYS A 177 0.18 5.15 -6.06
N MET A 178 1.16 5.28 -5.18
CA MET A 178 1.91 6.51 -4.97
C MET A 178 2.84 6.80 -6.15
N TYR A 179 2.99 8.07 -6.50
CA TYR A 179 3.92 8.52 -7.52
C TYR A 179 4.75 9.72 -7.06
N PHE A 180 5.94 9.89 -7.64
CA PHE A 180 6.85 10.99 -7.33
C PHE A 180 7.02 11.19 -5.81
N ASP A 181 6.81 12.40 -5.32
CA ASP A 181 7.04 12.75 -3.92
C ASP A 181 5.88 12.35 -2.98
N GLU A 182 4.78 11.76 -3.49
CA GLU A 182 3.71 11.23 -2.64
C GLU A 182 4.23 10.19 -1.66
N VAL A 183 5.25 9.43 -2.06
CA VAL A 183 5.94 8.49 -1.17
C VAL A 183 6.53 9.19 0.05
N TYR A 184 6.89 10.46 0.00
CA TYR A 184 7.45 11.14 1.17
C TYR A 184 6.36 11.83 1.99
N PHE A 185 5.47 12.57 1.33
CA PHE A 185 4.51 13.45 2.00
C PHE A 185 3.28 12.71 2.54
N ALA A 186 2.67 11.83 1.74
CA ALA A 186 1.48 11.12 2.17
C ALA A 186 1.79 10.09 3.26
N ARG A 187 2.98 9.46 3.23
CA ARG A 187 3.44 8.62 4.36
C ARG A 187 3.73 9.43 5.60
N ALA A 188 4.30 10.62 5.48
CA ALA A 188 4.49 11.48 6.63
C ALA A 188 3.15 11.93 7.22
N ALA A 189 2.15 12.21 6.38
CA ALA A 189 0.79 12.51 6.79
C ALA A 189 0.13 11.32 7.53
N GLU A 190 0.26 10.10 7.01
CA GLU A 190 -0.17 8.87 7.69
C GLU A 190 0.49 8.72 9.07
N ASN A 191 1.80 8.92 9.16
CA ASN A 191 2.51 8.86 10.44
C ASN A 191 1.91 9.86 11.44
N TYR A 192 1.55 11.08 11.01
CA TYR A 192 0.88 12.04 11.88
C TYR A 192 -0.50 11.57 12.36
N VAL A 193 -1.29 10.95 11.48
CA VAL A 193 -2.59 10.34 11.85
C VAL A 193 -2.40 9.24 12.90
N ASN A 194 -1.35 8.43 12.74
CA ASN A 194 -1.03 7.30 13.62
C ASN A 194 -0.16 7.68 14.83
N HIS A 195 0.04 8.98 15.10
CA HIS A 195 0.86 9.50 16.20
C HIS A 195 2.33 8.99 16.19
N GLN A 196 2.86 8.74 15.00
CA GLN A 196 4.24 8.35 14.73
C GLN A 196 5.05 9.57 14.25
N ILE A 197 6.35 9.56 14.53
CA ILE A 197 7.31 10.55 14.04
C ILE A 197 7.68 10.16 12.61
N PRO A 198 7.44 11.02 11.61
CA PRO A 198 7.73 10.70 10.23
C PRO A 198 9.24 10.66 9.95
N ASN A 199 9.62 9.80 9.00
CA ASN A 199 10.99 9.74 8.48
C ASN A 199 11.35 11.04 7.73
N GLU A 200 10.46 11.51 6.85
CA GLU A 200 10.62 12.75 6.10
C GLU A 200 10.32 13.99 6.96
N ARG A 201 11.39 14.66 7.41
CA ARG A 201 11.36 15.86 8.28
C ARG A 201 12.09 17.06 7.69
N THR A 202 12.58 16.95 6.46
CA THR A 202 13.33 17.99 5.77
C THR A 202 12.48 19.26 5.59
N HIS A 203 11.16 19.08 5.44
CA HIS A 203 10.19 20.16 5.24
C HIS A 203 9.31 20.41 6.47
N PRO A 204 8.92 21.68 6.74
CA PRO A 204 7.96 22.02 7.78
C PRO A 204 6.64 21.22 7.67
N PRO A 205 5.96 20.95 8.80
CA PRO A 205 4.90 19.94 8.85
C PRO A 205 3.54 20.40 8.30
N LEU A 206 3.33 21.70 8.06
CA LEU A 206 2.00 22.25 7.77
C LEU A 206 1.29 21.55 6.60
N GLY A 207 1.98 21.33 5.48
CA GLY A 207 1.40 20.62 4.32
C GLY A 207 1.00 19.19 4.66
N LYS A 208 1.89 18.47 5.36
CA LYS A 208 1.67 17.08 5.80
C LYS A 208 0.53 16.98 6.80
N LEU A 209 0.35 17.97 7.67
CA LEU A 209 -0.78 18.03 8.62
C LEU A 209 -2.11 18.30 7.91
N ILE A 210 -2.10 19.10 6.84
CA ILE A 210 -3.28 19.31 5.99
C ILE A 210 -3.64 18.01 5.27
N GLU A 211 -2.66 17.29 4.71
CA GLU A 211 -2.89 15.96 4.12
C GLU A 211 -3.38 14.94 5.16
N ALA A 212 -2.83 14.98 6.37
CA ALA A 212 -3.25 14.10 7.48
C ALA A 212 -4.73 14.30 7.84
N MET A 213 -5.27 15.52 7.72
CA MET A 213 -6.72 15.75 7.85
C MET A 213 -7.52 15.02 6.77
N GLY A 214 -7.03 15.01 5.53
CA GLY A 214 -7.66 14.29 4.43
C GLY A 214 -7.69 12.79 4.71
N ILE A 215 -6.56 12.22 5.11
CA ILE A 215 -6.44 10.81 5.51
C ILE A 215 -7.39 10.51 6.69
N ALA A 216 -7.42 11.35 7.71
CA ALA A 216 -8.27 11.14 8.89
C ALA A 216 -9.78 11.17 8.56
N ILE A 217 -10.20 11.92 7.54
CA ILE A 217 -11.62 12.06 7.14
C ILE A 217 -12.03 10.99 6.11
N PHE A 218 -11.17 10.70 5.13
CA PHE A 218 -11.50 9.87 3.97
C PHE A 218 -10.81 8.50 3.96
N GLY A 219 -10.02 8.21 4.98
CA GLY A 219 -9.27 6.97 5.11
C GLY A 219 -7.91 7.01 4.42
N GLU A 220 -7.14 5.95 4.64
CA GLU A 220 -5.78 5.82 4.15
C GLU A 220 -5.75 5.34 2.68
N THR A 221 -6.27 6.18 1.79
CA THR A 221 -6.48 5.87 0.36
C THR A 221 -5.89 6.96 -0.53
N PRO A 222 -5.58 6.68 -1.81
CA PRO A 222 -5.12 7.69 -2.76
C PRO A 222 -5.99 8.93 -2.83
N PHE A 223 -7.30 8.75 -2.73
CA PHE A 223 -8.21 9.87 -2.59
C PHE A 223 -7.94 10.69 -1.31
N GLY A 224 -7.85 10.02 -0.15
CA GLY A 224 -7.73 10.65 1.16
C GLY A 224 -6.50 11.55 1.31
N TRP A 225 -5.32 11.13 0.84
CA TRP A 225 -4.13 11.98 0.94
C TRP A 225 -4.06 13.08 -0.15
N ARG A 226 -4.72 12.90 -1.31
CA ARG A 226 -4.66 13.88 -2.41
C ARG A 226 -5.74 14.96 -2.35
N ILE A 227 -6.92 14.68 -1.79
CA ILE A 227 -8.07 15.59 -1.86
C ILE A 227 -7.82 16.95 -1.22
N MET A 228 -7.02 17.00 -0.16
CA MET A 228 -6.71 18.26 0.52
C MET A 228 -5.87 19.20 -0.35
N GLY A 229 -5.00 18.65 -1.21
CA GLY A 229 -4.29 19.43 -2.23
C GLY A 229 -5.26 20.10 -3.21
N VAL A 230 -6.30 19.37 -3.65
CA VAL A 230 -7.34 19.90 -4.55
C VAL A 230 -8.17 21.00 -3.88
N VAL A 231 -8.55 20.81 -2.62
CA VAL A 231 -9.29 21.81 -1.84
C VAL A 231 -8.48 23.10 -1.73
N PHE A 232 -7.21 23.03 -1.32
CA PHE A 232 -6.38 24.23 -1.16
C PHE A 232 -6.04 24.88 -2.50
N ALA A 233 -5.79 24.10 -3.56
CA ALA A 233 -5.64 24.65 -4.92
C ALA A 233 -6.90 25.40 -5.37
N THR A 234 -8.08 24.87 -5.05
CA THR A 234 -9.36 25.53 -5.34
C THR A 234 -9.52 26.85 -4.57
N LEU A 235 -9.15 26.87 -3.29
CA LEU A 235 -9.18 28.07 -2.44
C LEU A 235 -8.17 29.13 -2.88
N MET A 236 -7.06 28.73 -3.50
CA MET A 236 -6.09 29.67 -4.06
C MET A 236 -6.64 30.48 -5.24
N ILE A 237 -7.59 29.95 -6.02
CA ILE A 237 -8.17 30.68 -7.16
C ILE A 237 -8.81 32.02 -6.75
N PRO A 238 -9.78 32.07 -5.81
CA PRO A 238 -10.35 33.34 -5.38
C PRO A 238 -9.34 34.20 -4.60
N LEU A 239 -8.42 33.58 -3.84
CA LEU A 239 -7.37 34.34 -3.14
C LEU A 239 -6.45 35.08 -4.12
N MET A 240 -6.02 34.43 -5.19
CA MET A 240 -5.21 35.04 -6.23
C MET A 240 -5.98 36.14 -6.98
N TYR A 241 -7.28 35.96 -7.23
CA TYR A 241 -8.13 37.02 -7.78
C TYR A 241 -8.20 38.25 -6.86
N LEU A 242 -8.45 38.04 -5.55
CA LEU A 242 -8.51 39.13 -4.58
C LEU A 242 -7.16 39.84 -4.42
N LEU A 243 -6.07 39.08 -4.44
CA LEU A 243 -4.71 39.62 -4.43
C LEU A 243 -4.45 40.48 -5.68
N GLY A 244 -4.79 39.96 -6.87
CA GLY A 244 -4.67 40.70 -8.13
C GLY A 244 -5.47 42.00 -8.10
N LYS A 245 -6.73 41.94 -7.64
CA LYS A 245 -7.58 43.13 -7.49
C LYS A 245 -6.99 44.18 -6.53
N LYS A 246 -6.34 43.72 -5.47
CA LYS A 246 -5.68 44.62 -4.50
C LYS A 246 -4.41 45.26 -5.08
N LEU A 247 -3.67 44.53 -5.90
CA LEU A 247 -2.41 45.00 -6.49
C LEU A 247 -2.63 45.91 -7.70
N PHE A 248 -3.61 45.60 -8.55
CA PHE A 248 -3.77 46.23 -9.87
C PHE A 248 -5.04 47.09 -10.02
N GLY A 249 -5.89 47.15 -8.98
CA GLY A 249 -7.21 47.77 -9.09
C GLY A 249 -8.24 46.83 -9.69
N THR A 250 -9.40 47.37 -10.09
CA THR A 250 -10.52 46.58 -10.65
C THR A 250 -10.15 45.84 -11.92
#